data_AF-A0A7Y4P2K0-F1
#
_entry.id   AF-A0A7Y4P2K0-F1
#
_cell.length_a   1.000
_cell.length_b   1.000
_cell.length_c   1.000
_cell.angle_alpha   90.00
_cell.angle_beta   90.00
_cell.angle_gamma   90.00
#
_symmetry.space_group_name_H-M   'P 1'
#
loop_
_entity.id
_entity.type
_entity.pdbx_description
1 polymer ?
#
loop_
_entity_poly.entity_id
_entity_poly.type
_entity_poly.pdbx_seq_one_letter_code
_entity_poly.pdbx_strand_id
1 'polypeptide(L)'
;MSKIPISRRTFGTLTAGAAATAAGLVVTSRTAAAATIAPDARLGLVWEGAQEAGASMGTGAHYGLRNTGELIWNSFRIRRDNAVTEWAAPKVIATGWTTPVQLFSSGATIYTIDASGALRWHSYSAPDTGDGQWHPDSGTVIGSGFQTMRKVAYAGSGIFYTVDSSANLRWYRHTDVLGGKGTWAPGSGRIIDDGWGDLHAFTAVGGNIYAAAPSGVLRWYNYSDSWGGQGSFDPRSGSIVDDGGWQLATSIRAIATMPWITIRTIDAGSTLRWFRHYFNDEGGVWHPNSATVAGPWPR
;
A
#
# COMPACT_ATOMS: atom_id res chain seq x y z
N MET A 1 34.09 14.33 -29.63
CA MET A 1 32.85 13.58 -29.32
C MET A 1 32.01 14.45 -28.41
N SER A 2 30.86 14.90 -28.93
CA SER A 2 30.06 16.00 -28.40
C SER A 2 29.21 15.57 -27.20
N LYS A 3 29.27 16.36 -26.11
CA LYS A 3 28.38 16.25 -24.94
C LYS A 3 27.08 16.98 -25.27
N ILE A 4 25.95 16.28 -25.25
CA ILE A 4 24.61 16.86 -25.39
C ILE A 4 24.20 17.41 -24.01
N PRO A 5 23.87 18.72 -23.86
CA PRO A 5 23.36 19.26 -22.60
C PRO A 5 21.84 19.04 -22.48
N ILE A 6 21.40 18.60 -21.30
CA ILE A 6 19.99 18.48 -20.92
C ILE A 6 19.42 19.90 -20.71
N SER A 7 18.41 20.24 -21.51
CA SER A 7 17.71 21.53 -21.48
C SER A 7 16.87 21.68 -20.20
N ARG A 8 17.14 22.75 -19.43
CA ARG A 8 16.27 23.27 -18.37
C ARG A 8 14.99 23.82 -19.02
N ARG A 9 13.82 23.24 -18.70
CA ARG A 9 12.54 23.87 -19.02
C ARG A 9 12.21 24.93 -17.97
N THR A 10 12.33 26.18 -18.36
CA THR A 10 11.82 27.36 -17.65
C THR A 10 10.29 27.37 -17.75
N PHE A 11 9.58 27.41 -16.63
CA PHE A 11 8.15 27.66 -16.63
C PHE A 11 7.90 29.16 -16.78
N GLY A 12 7.16 29.53 -17.83
CA GLY A 12 6.83 30.91 -18.15
C GLY A 12 5.96 31.58 -17.09
N THR A 13 6.31 32.83 -16.79
CA THR A 13 5.51 33.77 -15.98
C THR A 13 4.20 34.10 -16.69
N LEU A 14 3.07 33.83 -16.06
CA LEU A 14 1.77 34.36 -16.48
C LEU A 14 1.61 35.79 -15.97
N THR A 15 1.47 36.73 -16.90
CA THR A 15 1.12 38.13 -16.68
C THR A 15 -0.34 38.23 -16.22
N ALA A 16 -0.56 38.89 -15.08
CA ALA A 16 -1.89 39.19 -14.54
C ALA A 16 -2.54 40.34 -15.32
N GLY A 17 -3.81 40.18 -15.70
CA GLY A 17 -4.62 41.23 -16.29
C GLY A 17 -6.11 41.04 -15.94
N ALA A 18 -6.71 42.14 -15.49
CA ALA A 18 -8.12 42.40 -15.21
C ALA A 18 -8.71 41.90 -13.87
N ALA A 19 -9.00 42.89 -13.03
CA ALA A 19 -9.68 42.80 -11.74
C ALA A 19 -11.20 42.58 -11.90
N ALA A 20 -11.76 41.77 -11.03
CA ALA A 20 -13.17 41.82 -10.64
C ALA A 20 -13.25 41.79 -9.12
N THR A 21 -13.78 42.87 -8.56
CA THR A 21 -14.06 43.06 -7.14
C THR A 21 -15.13 42.06 -6.66
N ALA A 22 -14.79 41.22 -5.69
CA ALA A 22 -15.74 40.52 -4.84
C ALA A 22 -15.32 40.65 -3.38
N ALA A 23 -16.29 40.98 -2.54
CA ALA A 23 -16.17 41.35 -1.14
C ALA A 23 -15.51 40.28 -0.27
N GLY A 24 -14.91 40.75 0.83
CA GLY A 24 -13.98 40.02 1.68
C GLY A 24 -14.46 38.67 2.18
N LEU A 25 -13.69 37.64 1.84
CA LEU A 25 -13.52 36.44 2.64
C LEU A 25 -12.08 36.47 3.14
N VAL A 26 -11.90 36.86 4.40
CA VAL A 26 -10.62 36.69 5.09
C VAL A 26 -10.45 35.19 5.35
N VAL A 27 -9.91 34.47 4.37
CA VAL A 27 -9.38 33.13 4.59
C VAL A 27 -8.07 33.32 5.34
N THR A 28 -8.10 33.17 6.65
CA THR A 28 -6.88 33.00 7.45
C THR A 28 -6.23 31.68 7.07
N SER A 29 -5.39 31.70 6.03
CA SER A 29 -4.51 30.59 5.72
C SER A 29 -3.34 30.61 6.70
N ARG A 30 -3.33 29.68 7.66
CA ARG A 30 -2.17 28.91 8.14
C ARG A 30 -2.47 28.24 9.48
N THR A 31 -2.67 26.94 9.42
CA THR A 31 -1.94 26.03 10.30
C THR A 31 -1.37 24.92 9.42
N ALA A 32 -0.07 24.72 9.54
CA ALA A 32 0.68 23.68 8.85
C ALA A 32 0.01 22.33 9.03
N ALA A 33 0.02 21.53 7.95
CA ALA A 33 -0.52 20.19 7.91
C ALA A 33 -0.12 19.40 9.16
N ALA A 34 -1.10 19.10 10.02
CA ALA A 34 -0.97 17.95 10.90
C ALA A 34 -0.59 16.77 10.00
N ALA A 35 0.47 16.05 10.36
CA ALA A 35 0.87 14.84 9.67
C ALA A 35 -0.34 13.91 9.58
N THR A 36 -1.04 13.98 8.46
CA THR A 36 -2.24 13.20 8.21
C THR A 36 -1.70 11.91 7.66
N ILE A 37 -1.35 10.99 8.56
CA ILE A 37 -1.19 9.59 8.19
C ILE A 37 -2.47 9.25 7.44
N ALA A 38 -2.35 9.07 6.13
CA ALA A 38 -3.52 8.96 5.28
C ALA A 38 -4.36 7.75 5.72
N PRO A 39 -5.71 7.84 5.68
CA PRO A 39 -6.63 6.77 6.13
C PRO A 39 -6.47 5.45 5.36
N ASP A 40 -5.68 5.46 4.30
CA ASP A 40 -5.30 4.34 3.45
C ASP A 40 -4.29 3.41 4.15
N ALA A 41 -4.82 2.67 5.13
CA ALA A 41 -4.58 1.23 5.34
C ALA A 41 -5.49 0.72 6.47
N ARG A 42 -6.71 0.26 6.14
CA ARG A 42 -7.57 -0.47 7.10
C ARG A 42 -7.74 -1.94 6.74
N LEU A 43 -6.92 -2.42 5.82
CA LEU A 43 -6.99 -3.76 5.25
C LEU A 43 -5.60 -4.36 5.15
N GLY A 44 -5.47 -5.59 5.65
CA GLY A 44 -4.31 -6.42 5.44
C GLY A 44 -4.75 -7.70 4.74
N LEU A 45 -4.24 -8.00 3.53
CA LEU A 45 -4.46 -9.33 2.95
C LEU A 45 -3.55 -10.35 3.62
N VAL A 46 -4.10 -11.54 3.79
CA VAL A 46 -3.51 -12.61 4.55
C VAL A 46 -3.04 -13.70 3.61
N TRP A 47 -3.90 -14.10 2.66
CA TRP A 47 -3.62 -15.25 1.81
C TRP A 47 -4.44 -15.22 0.51
N GLU A 48 -3.81 -15.53 -0.62
CA GLU A 48 -4.50 -16.04 -1.80
C GLU A 48 -4.10 -17.50 -1.95
N GLY A 49 -5.07 -18.39 -1.78
CA GLY A 49 -4.91 -19.80 -2.05
C GLY A 49 -4.55 -20.02 -3.50
N ALA A 50 -3.56 -20.90 -3.70
CA ALA A 50 -3.24 -21.40 -5.01
C ALA A 50 -4.52 -21.92 -5.68
N GLN A 51 -4.72 -21.52 -6.92
CA GLN A 51 -5.64 -22.22 -7.81
C GLN A 51 -5.19 -23.69 -7.82
N GLU A 52 -5.96 -24.59 -7.21
CA GLU A 52 -5.65 -26.01 -7.35
C GLU A 52 -5.64 -26.35 -8.85
N ALA A 53 -4.65 -27.11 -9.29
CA ALA A 53 -4.53 -27.47 -10.70
C ALA A 53 -5.80 -28.23 -11.14
N GLY A 54 -6.61 -27.59 -12.01
CA GLY A 54 -7.89 -28.12 -12.47
C GLY A 54 -9.13 -27.51 -11.80
N ALA A 55 -9.00 -26.76 -10.71
CA ALA A 55 -10.12 -26.05 -10.10
C ALA A 55 -10.52 -24.80 -10.90
N SER A 56 -11.82 -24.52 -10.94
CA SER A 56 -12.38 -23.29 -11.53
C SER A 56 -12.31 -22.09 -10.57
N MET A 57 -12.00 -22.32 -9.28
CA MET A 57 -12.00 -21.32 -8.22
C MET A 57 -10.90 -21.60 -7.17
N GLY A 58 -10.26 -20.54 -6.65
CA GLY A 58 -9.41 -20.53 -5.45
C GLY A 58 -10.11 -19.86 -4.26
N THR A 59 -9.43 -19.79 -3.12
CA THR A 59 -9.94 -19.12 -1.90
C THR A 59 -8.94 -18.04 -1.49
N GLY A 60 -9.41 -16.90 -0.99
CA GLY A 60 -8.54 -15.89 -0.38
C GLY A 60 -9.05 -15.46 0.97
N ALA A 61 -8.18 -14.82 1.77
CA ALA A 61 -8.51 -14.30 3.08
C ALA A 61 -7.81 -12.97 3.39
N HIS A 62 -8.50 -12.05 4.05
CA HIS A 62 -8.01 -10.74 4.47
C HIS A 62 -8.38 -10.43 5.94
N TYR A 63 -7.52 -9.67 6.62
CA TYR A 63 -7.86 -8.91 7.81
C TYR A 63 -8.42 -7.54 7.43
N GLY A 64 -9.44 -7.11 8.17
CA GLY A 64 -9.98 -5.76 8.10
C GLY A 64 -10.18 -5.18 9.49
N LEU A 65 -9.98 -3.88 9.63
CA LEU A 65 -10.24 -3.18 10.89
C LEU A 65 -11.53 -2.36 10.79
N ARG A 66 -12.52 -2.68 11.62
CA ARG A 66 -13.77 -1.94 11.71
C ARG A 66 -13.62 -0.67 12.54
N ASN A 67 -14.48 0.31 12.28
CA ASN A 67 -14.59 1.53 13.09
C ASN A 67 -14.93 1.26 14.56
N THR A 68 -15.56 0.12 14.85
CA THR A 68 -15.87 -0.36 16.20
C THR A 68 -14.63 -0.82 16.98
N GLY A 69 -13.47 -0.94 16.33
CA GLY A 69 -12.27 -1.54 16.91
C GLY A 69 -12.27 -3.07 16.89
N GLU A 70 -13.12 -3.68 16.06
CA GLU A 70 -13.09 -5.12 15.79
C GLU A 70 -12.10 -5.40 14.66
N LEU A 71 -11.15 -6.30 14.90
CA LEU A 71 -10.35 -6.90 13.85
C LEU A 71 -11.11 -8.13 13.32
N ILE A 72 -11.43 -8.09 12.03
CA ILE A 72 -12.16 -9.15 11.35
C ILE A 72 -11.28 -9.91 10.39
N TRP A 73 -11.48 -11.22 10.33
CA TRP A 73 -10.99 -12.09 9.28
C TRP A 73 -12.13 -12.34 8.28
N ASN A 74 -11.86 -12.09 7.01
CA ASN A 74 -12.79 -12.31 5.90
C ASN A 74 -12.19 -13.35 4.97
N SER A 75 -13.02 -14.26 4.45
CA SER A 75 -12.64 -15.12 3.34
C SER A 75 -13.61 -15.04 2.18
N PHE A 76 -13.11 -15.39 1.01
CA PHE A 76 -13.83 -15.25 -0.23
C PHE A 76 -13.36 -16.23 -1.30
N ARG A 77 -14.24 -16.52 -2.26
CA ARG A 77 -13.91 -17.31 -3.45
C ARG A 77 -13.38 -16.43 -4.57
N ILE A 78 -12.37 -16.93 -5.26
CA ILE A 78 -11.67 -16.23 -6.34
C ILE A 78 -11.76 -17.06 -7.61
N ARG A 79 -12.21 -16.50 -8.72
CA ARG A 79 -12.16 -17.16 -10.04
C ARG A 79 -10.76 -17.13 -10.65
N ARG A 80 -10.55 -17.87 -11.74
CA ARG A 80 -9.29 -17.81 -12.55
C ARG A 80 -8.88 -16.41 -12.97
N ASP A 81 -9.86 -15.55 -13.20
CA ASP A 81 -9.61 -14.17 -13.56
C ASP A 81 -9.21 -13.30 -12.35
N ASN A 82 -9.13 -13.80 -11.11
CA ASN A 82 -8.97 -13.02 -9.86
C ASN A 82 -10.21 -12.27 -9.38
N ALA A 83 -11.37 -12.45 -10.03
CA ALA A 83 -12.61 -11.89 -9.53
C ALA A 83 -13.04 -12.58 -8.23
N VAL A 84 -13.33 -11.75 -7.22
CA VAL A 84 -14.00 -12.20 -6.00
C VAL A 84 -15.47 -12.43 -6.32
N THR A 85 -15.95 -13.63 -6.02
CA THR A 85 -17.28 -14.09 -6.46
C THR A 85 -18.23 -14.39 -5.31
N GLU A 86 -17.69 -14.71 -4.14
CA GLU A 86 -18.49 -15.06 -2.98
C GLU A 86 -17.71 -14.67 -1.73
N TRP A 87 -18.39 -14.04 -0.77
CA TRP A 87 -17.85 -13.74 0.55
C TRP A 87 -18.43 -14.72 1.56
N ALA A 88 -17.58 -15.29 2.41
CA ALA A 88 -18.03 -15.95 3.62
C ALA A 88 -18.44 -14.90 4.68
N ALA A 89 -19.20 -15.32 5.69
CA ALA A 89 -19.47 -14.47 6.84
C ALA A 89 -18.16 -14.07 7.55
N PRO A 90 -17.95 -12.79 7.89
CA PRO A 90 -16.75 -12.35 8.58
C PRO A 90 -16.67 -12.96 9.98
N LYS A 91 -15.45 -13.31 10.41
CA LYS A 91 -15.14 -13.73 11.78
C LYS A 91 -14.49 -12.58 12.54
N VAL A 92 -14.99 -12.24 13.71
CA VAL A 92 -14.29 -11.32 14.62
C VAL A 92 -13.19 -12.11 15.33
N ILE A 93 -11.93 -11.72 15.12
CA ILE A 93 -10.76 -12.42 15.67
C ILE A 93 -10.08 -11.65 16.82
N ALA A 94 -10.44 -10.36 16.99
CA ALA A 94 -10.10 -9.58 18.17
C ALA A 94 -11.00 -8.34 18.30
N THR A 95 -11.09 -7.81 19.52
CA THR A 95 -11.80 -6.57 19.86
C THR A 95 -10.84 -5.59 20.54
N GLY A 96 -11.21 -4.31 20.62
CA GLY A 96 -10.40 -3.28 21.29
C GLY A 96 -9.26 -2.69 20.43
N TRP A 97 -9.25 -2.96 19.13
CA TRP A 97 -8.28 -2.41 18.17
C TRP A 97 -8.65 -0.98 17.74
N THR A 98 -8.84 -0.09 18.71
CA THR A 98 -9.26 1.30 18.46
C THR A 98 -8.09 2.27 18.26
N THR A 99 -6.88 1.86 18.63
CA THR A 99 -5.66 2.69 18.56
C THR A 99 -4.93 2.68 17.21
N PRO A 100 -4.93 1.59 16.40
CA PRO A 100 -4.26 1.61 15.12
C PRO A 100 -4.92 2.58 14.15
N VAL A 101 -4.09 3.38 13.47
CA VAL A 101 -4.52 4.20 12.33
C VAL A 101 -4.19 3.52 11.01
N GLN A 102 -3.23 2.61 11.00
CA GLN A 102 -2.88 1.78 9.84
C GLN A 102 -2.70 0.31 10.22
N LEU A 103 -3.11 -0.59 9.32
CA LEU A 103 -2.95 -2.04 9.44
C LEU A 103 -2.41 -2.62 8.13
N PHE A 104 -1.36 -3.44 8.25
CA PHE A 104 -0.77 -4.20 7.16
C PHE A 104 -0.67 -5.67 7.56
N SER A 105 -0.68 -6.58 6.60
CA SER A 105 -0.42 -7.99 6.90
C SER A 105 0.16 -8.74 5.72
N SER A 106 0.70 -9.93 5.98
CA SER A 106 1.00 -10.97 4.99
C SER A 106 1.05 -12.31 5.73
N GLY A 107 0.16 -13.24 5.39
CA GLY A 107 0.00 -14.48 6.13
C GLY A 107 -0.31 -14.23 7.60
N ALA A 108 0.37 -14.97 8.47
CA ALA A 108 0.21 -14.85 9.91
C ALA A 108 0.62 -13.47 10.46
N THR A 109 1.55 -12.78 9.81
CA THR A 109 2.13 -11.53 10.31
C THR A 109 1.20 -10.34 10.05
N ILE A 110 0.92 -9.56 11.09
CA ILE A 110 0.17 -8.30 11.05
C ILE A 110 1.04 -7.19 11.66
N TYR A 111 1.07 -6.04 11.01
CA TYR A 111 1.68 -4.82 11.54
C TYR A 111 0.62 -3.76 11.74
N THR A 112 0.75 -3.01 12.82
CA THR A 112 -0.06 -1.81 13.05
C THR A 112 0.80 -0.60 13.34
N ILE A 113 0.29 0.56 12.95
CA ILE A 113 0.86 1.86 13.35
C ILE A 113 -0.24 2.61 14.08
N ASP A 114 0.04 3.04 15.30
CA ASP A 114 -0.85 3.91 16.07
C ASP A 114 -0.52 5.40 15.84
N ALA A 115 -1.37 6.31 16.35
CA ALA A 115 -1.20 7.75 16.17
C ALA A 115 0.10 8.32 16.78
N SER A 116 0.73 7.61 17.72
CA SER A 116 2.04 8.00 18.26
C SER A 116 3.19 7.64 17.31
N GLY A 117 2.91 6.83 16.29
CA GLY A 117 3.88 6.30 15.34
C GLY A 117 4.64 5.08 15.85
N ALA A 118 4.11 4.38 16.86
CA ALA A 118 4.63 3.08 17.26
C ALA A 118 4.20 2.03 16.23
N LEU A 119 5.19 1.36 15.63
CA LEU A 119 4.98 0.19 14.80
C LEU A 119 4.94 -1.05 15.69
N ARG A 120 3.83 -1.76 15.68
CA ARG A 120 3.65 -3.00 16.45
C ARG A 120 3.60 -4.20 15.53
N TRP A 121 4.17 -5.29 16.00
CA TRP A 121 4.09 -6.61 15.37
C TRP A 121 3.05 -7.46 16.07
N HIS A 122 2.31 -8.23 15.29
CA HIS A 122 1.35 -9.22 15.74
C HIS A 122 1.46 -10.46 14.85
N SER A 123 1.06 -11.62 15.37
CA SER A 123 0.99 -12.85 14.58
C SER A 123 -0.23 -13.68 14.96
N TYR A 124 -0.93 -14.19 13.96
CA TYR A 124 -2.14 -15.00 14.08
C TYR A 124 -1.97 -16.32 13.32
N SER A 125 -2.07 -17.45 14.03
CA SER A 125 -1.50 -18.75 13.58
C SER A 125 -2.26 -19.47 12.46
N ALA A 126 -3.56 -19.23 12.29
CA ALA A 126 -4.37 -19.84 11.23
C ALA A 126 -4.94 -18.77 10.27
N PRO A 127 -4.06 -18.09 9.52
CA PRO A 127 -4.42 -17.02 8.59
C PRO A 127 -5.39 -17.48 7.48
N ASP A 128 -5.41 -18.77 7.16
CA ASP A 128 -6.15 -19.31 6.02
C ASP A 128 -7.58 -19.75 6.41
N THR A 129 -7.86 -19.91 7.70
CA THR A 129 -9.18 -20.38 8.21
C THR A 129 -9.87 -19.38 9.13
N GLY A 130 -9.12 -18.46 9.74
CA GLY A 130 -9.66 -17.52 10.72
C GLY A 130 -9.97 -18.14 12.09
N ASP A 131 -9.51 -19.37 12.34
CA ASP A 131 -9.69 -20.11 13.61
C ASP A 131 -8.37 -20.25 14.39
N GLY A 132 -7.48 -19.28 14.20
CA GLY A 132 -6.14 -19.26 14.77
C GLY A 132 -6.09 -18.71 16.19
N GLN A 133 -4.86 -18.68 16.71
CA GLN A 133 -4.53 -18.08 18.00
C GLN A 133 -3.49 -16.98 17.80
N TRP A 134 -3.51 -15.99 18.69
CA TRP A 134 -2.50 -14.94 18.72
C TRP A 134 -1.18 -15.48 19.28
N HIS A 135 -0.08 -15.08 18.67
CA HIS A 135 1.26 -15.32 19.24
C HIS A 135 1.38 -14.66 20.62
N PRO A 136 2.06 -15.28 21.61
CA PRO A 136 2.21 -14.70 22.95
C PRO A 136 2.79 -13.29 22.96
N ASP A 137 3.74 -13.01 22.06
CA ASP A 137 4.38 -11.69 21.92
C ASP A 137 3.62 -10.72 20.99
N SER A 138 2.39 -11.05 20.60
CA SER A 138 1.56 -10.19 19.76
C SER A 138 1.29 -8.83 20.43
N GLY A 139 1.45 -7.74 19.68
CA GLY A 139 1.30 -6.37 20.17
C GLY A 139 2.61 -5.69 20.58
N THR A 140 3.73 -6.40 20.49
CA THR A 140 5.06 -5.86 20.77
C THR A 140 5.40 -4.68 19.86
N VAL A 141 5.87 -3.58 20.45
CA VAL A 141 6.40 -2.43 19.70
C VAL A 141 7.77 -2.81 19.15
N ILE A 142 7.91 -2.76 17.82
CA ILE A 142 9.14 -3.15 17.12
C ILE A 142 9.82 -1.96 16.40
N GLY A 143 9.16 -0.81 16.37
CA GLY A 143 9.66 0.42 15.77
C GLY A 143 8.90 1.65 16.28
N SER A 144 9.50 2.82 16.11
CA SER A 144 8.91 4.12 16.47
C SER A 144 9.26 5.17 15.43
N GLY A 145 8.63 6.34 15.49
CA GLY A 145 8.89 7.43 14.54
C GLY A 145 8.05 7.39 13.26
N PHE A 146 7.09 6.47 13.15
CA PHE A 146 6.26 6.34 11.94
C PHE A 146 5.22 7.46 11.81
N GLN A 147 4.97 8.26 12.85
CA GLN A 147 4.05 9.41 12.81
C GLN A 147 4.55 10.54 11.89
N THR A 148 5.83 10.53 11.51
CA THR A 148 6.38 11.50 10.54
C THR A 148 6.21 11.04 9.09
N MET A 149 5.73 9.81 8.87
CA MET A 149 5.54 9.25 7.54
C MET A 149 4.18 9.66 6.97
N ARG A 150 4.17 10.19 5.75
CA ARG A 150 2.95 10.52 5.01
C ARG A 150 2.25 9.27 4.47
N LYS A 151 3.04 8.29 4.01
CA LYS A 151 2.57 7.01 3.45
C LYS A 151 3.47 5.88 3.93
N VAL A 152 2.89 4.71 4.12
CA VAL A 152 3.61 3.47 4.47
C VAL A 152 3.02 2.35 3.63
N ALA A 153 3.87 1.56 3.00
CA ALA A 153 3.49 0.35 2.28
C ALA A 153 4.30 -0.83 2.80
N TYR A 154 3.60 -1.87 3.23
CA TYR A 154 4.21 -3.15 3.54
C TYR A 154 4.34 -3.98 2.26
N ALA A 155 5.56 -4.41 1.95
CA ALA A 155 5.90 -5.11 0.72
C ALA A 155 6.08 -6.62 0.90
N GLY A 156 5.72 -7.16 2.08
CA GLY A 156 5.92 -8.57 2.44
C GLY A 156 7.31 -8.85 3.02
N SER A 157 7.45 -10.00 3.69
CA SER A 157 8.72 -10.48 4.26
C SER A 157 9.47 -9.45 5.13
N GLY A 158 8.72 -8.63 5.87
CA GLY A 158 9.26 -7.59 6.75
C GLY A 158 9.71 -6.32 6.04
N ILE A 159 9.59 -6.22 4.71
CA ILE A 159 10.00 -5.06 3.93
C ILE A 159 8.92 -3.98 3.98
N PHE A 160 9.32 -2.74 4.24
CA PHE A 160 8.46 -1.57 4.17
C PHE A 160 9.09 -0.50 3.29
N TYR A 161 8.25 0.20 2.55
CA TYR A 161 8.57 1.48 1.97
C TYR A 161 7.75 2.56 2.65
N THR A 162 8.35 3.71 2.91
CA THR A 162 7.65 4.84 3.51
C THR A 162 7.98 6.12 2.77
N VAL A 163 7.03 7.05 2.73
CA VAL A 163 7.27 8.42 2.29
C VAL A 163 7.30 9.30 3.52
N ASP A 164 8.41 9.97 3.78
CA ASP A 164 8.53 10.87 4.93
C ASP A 164 7.92 12.26 4.68
N SER A 165 7.87 13.09 5.72
CA SER A 165 7.34 14.45 5.66
C SER A 165 8.10 15.38 4.70
N SER A 166 9.33 15.01 4.32
CA SER A 166 10.17 15.74 3.37
C SER A 166 10.10 15.17 1.95
N ALA A 167 9.10 14.31 1.67
CA ALA A 167 8.91 13.66 0.38
C ALA A 167 10.01 12.67 -0.03
N ASN A 168 10.79 12.16 0.92
CA ASN A 168 11.76 11.10 0.64
C ASN A 168 11.10 9.72 0.72
N LEU A 169 11.42 8.86 -0.24
CA LEU A 169 11.13 7.43 -0.16
C LEU A 169 12.22 6.74 0.65
N ARG A 170 11.82 5.96 1.65
CA ARG A 170 12.71 5.21 2.54
C ARG A 170 12.41 3.73 2.49
N TRP A 171 13.45 2.92 2.68
CA TRP A 171 13.37 1.46 2.77
C TRP A 171 13.65 0.99 4.19
N TYR A 172 12.86 0.04 4.69
CA TYR A 172 13.07 -0.64 5.96
C TYR A 172 12.89 -2.14 5.78
N ARG A 173 13.57 -2.94 6.60
CA ARG A 173 13.28 -4.37 6.66
C ARG A 173 13.39 -4.94 8.07
N HIS A 174 12.26 -5.35 8.62
CA HIS A 174 12.15 -6.11 9.85
C HIS A 174 12.62 -7.55 9.62
N THR A 175 13.58 -8.04 10.42
CA THR A 175 14.25 -9.33 10.17
C THR A 175 13.63 -10.50 10.93
N ASP A 176 12.96 -10.26 12.05
CA ASP A 176 12.31 -11.31 12.84
C ASP A 176 10.79 -11.32 12.66
N VAL A 177 10.36 -11.55 11.41
CA VAL A 177 8.94 -11.46 11.02
C VAL A 177 8.05 -12.53 11.66
N LEU A 178 8.63 -13.64 12.13
CA LEU A 178 7.92 -14.75 12.75
C LEU A 178 7.99 -14.74 14.29
N GLY A 179 9.08 -14.22 14.87
CA GLY A 179 9.27 -14.14 16.32
C GLY A 179 8.93 -12.77 16.93
N GLY A 180 8.81 -11.72 16.13
CA GLY A 180 8.32 -10.41 16.57
C GLY A 180 9.34 -9.55 17.31
N LYS A 181 10.62 -9.92 17.37
CA LYS A 181 11.67 -9.06 17.94
C LYS A 181 11.93 -7.89 17.01
N GLY A 182 11.98 -6.66 17.54
CA GLY A 182 12.30 -5.43 16.80
C GLY A 182 13.75 -5.35 16.26
N THR A 183 14.11 -6.27 15.38
CA THR A 183 15.41 -6.41 14.73
C THR A 183 15.28 -5.99 13.28
N TRP A 184 16.23 -5.20 12.79
CA TRP A 184 16.15 -4.56 11.49
C TRP A 184 17.41 -4.84 10.66
N ALA A 185 17.23 -4.98 9.35
CA ALA A 185 18.33 -5.18 8.43
C ALA A 185 19.26 -3.94 8.39
N PRO A 186 20.57 -4.12 8.13
CA PRO A 186 21.50 -3.01 7.99
C PRO A 186 21.03 -1.95 7.00
N GLY A 187 21.12 -0.68 7.39
CA GLY A 187 20.67 0.45 6.57
C GLY A 187 19.14 0.57 6.44
N SER A 188 18.35 -0.08 7.31
CA SER A 188 16.92 0.21 7.45
C SER A 188 16.71 1.69 7.81
N GLY A 189 15.75 2.33 7.17
CA GLY A 189 15.46 3.76 7.28
C GLY A 189 16.23 4.67 6.32
N ARG A 190 17.10 4.11 5.47
CA ARG A 190 17.81 4.90 4.45
C ARG A 190 16.82 5.53 3.46
N ILE A 191 17.17 6.72 2.98
CA ILE A 191 16.52 7.33 1.82
C ILE A 191 17.02 6.58 0.58
N ILE A 192 16.09 6.13 -0.26
CA ILE A 192 16.40 5.45 -1.53
C ILE A 192 15.98 6.27 -2.76
N ASP A 193 15.13 7.28 -2.58
CA ASP A 193 14.70 8.23 -3.62
C ASP A 193 14.04 9.47 -3.00
N ASP A 194 13.80 10.51 -3.81
CA ASP A 194 13.12 11.75 -3.41
C ASP A 194 11.96 12.13 -4.37
N GLY A 195 11.18 13.17 -4.02
CA GLY A 195 10.07 13.64 -4.86
C GLY A 195 8.74 12.89 -4.71
N TRP A 196 8.58 12.07 -3.69
CA TRP A 196 7.38 11.21 -3.46
C TRP A 196 6.25 11.93 -2.71
N GLY A 197 6.26 13.25 -2.66
CA GLY A 197 5.44 14.03 -1.72
C GLY A 197 3.96 14.16 -2.07
N ASP A 198 3.59 13.91 -3.33
CA ASP A 198 2.24 14.12 -3.87
C ASP A 198 1.61 12.80 -4.32
N LEU A 199 1.07 12.05 -3.35
CA LEU A 199 0.49 10.73 -3.56
C LEU A 199 -0.91 10.64 -2.96
N HIS A 200 -1.86 10.16 -3.76
CA HIS A 200 -3.16 9.73 -3.28
C HIS A 200 -3.08 8.33 -2.67
N ALA A 201 -2.49 7.36 -3.36
CA ALA A 201 -2.38 5.97 -2.90
C ALA A 201 -0.97 5.43 -3.11
N PHE A 202 -0.56 4.49 -2.26
CA PHE A 202 0.80 3.95 -2.23
C PHE A 202 0.79 2.49 -1.79
N THR A 203 1.43 1.60 -2.56
CA THR A 203 1.54 0.18 -2.21
C THR A 203 2.81 -0.43 -2.78
N ALA A 204 3.25 -1.58 -2.24
CA ALA A 204 4.42 -2.29 -2.74
C ALA A 204 4.31 -3.81 -2.57
N VAL A 205 5.14 -4.56 -3.30
CA VAL A 205 5.40 -5.99 -3.10
C VAL A 205 6.83 -6.32 -3.56
N GLY A 206 7.67 -6.80 -2.63
CA GLY A 206 9.10 -6.95 -2.88
C GLY A 206 9.75 -5.62 -3.31
N GLY A 207 10.39 -5.60 -4.49
CA GLY A 207 10.96 -4.39 -5.10
C GLY A 207 9.96 -3.53 -5.88
N ASN A 208 8.76 -4.04 -6.16
CA ASN A 208 7.80 -3.32 -6.99
C ASN A 208 6.97 -2.35 -6.14
N ILE A 209 6.96 -1.09 -6.52
CA ILE A 209 6.30 0.01 -5.83
C ILE A 209 5.32 0.67 -6.80
N TYR A 210 4.11 0.95 -6.31
CA TYR A 210 3.07 1.62 -7.08
C TYR A 210 2.59 2.86 -6.34
N ALA A 211 2.50 3.95 -7.08
CA ALA A 211 2.16 5.26 -6.57
C ALA A 211 1.10 5.90 -7.47
N ALA A 212 -0.06 6.21 -6.88
CA ALA A 212 -1.12 6.93 -7.54
C ALA A 212 -1.04 8.42 -7.19
N ALA A 213 -1.02 9.27 -8.21
CA ALA A 213 -1.11 10.72 -8.03
C ALA A 213 -2.56 11.13 -7.68
N PRO A 214 -2.79 12.33 -7.11
CA PRO A 214 -4.15 12.86 -6.90
C PRO A 214 -4.98 12.97 -8.17
N SER A 215 -4.35 13.08 -9.34
CA SER A 215 -5.03 13.06 -10.63
C SER A 215 -5.64 11.71 -10.99
N GLY A 216 -5.24 10.63 -10.30
CA GLY A 216 -5.67 9.27 -10.59
C GLY A 216 -4.72 8.46 -11.46
N VAL A 217 -3.61 9.04 -11.91
CA VAL A 217 -2.59 8.32 -12.68
C VAL A 217 -1.79 7.40 -11.75
N LEU A 218 -1.71 6.12 -12.09
CA LEU A 218 -0.86 5.13 -11.41
C LEU A 218 0.49 5.01 -12.11
N ARG A 219 1.57 5.07 -11.31
CA ARG A 219 2.93 4.79 -11.77
C ARG A 219 3.53 3.58 -11.09
N TRP A 220 4.42 2.90 -11.80
CA TRP A 220 5.21 1.78 -11.29
C TRP A 220 6.69 2.14 -11.18
N TYR A 221 7.32 1.58 -10.15
CA TYR A 221 8.74 1.69 -9.87
C TYR A 221 9.25 0.33 -9.42
N ASN A 222 10.51 0.00 -9.70
CA ASN A 222 11.12 -1.23 -9.24
C ASN A 222 12.48 -0.97 -8.61
N TYR A 223 12.63 -1.34 -7.35
CA TYR A 223 13.86 -1.28 -6.60
C TYR A 223 14.55 -2.65 -6.61
N SER A 224 15.72 -2.74 -7.23
CA SER A 224 16.35 -4.01 -7.64
C SER A 224 16.78 -4.92 -6.48
N ASP A 225 17.13 -4.35 -5.33
CA ASP A 225 17.48 -5.11 -4.11
C ASP A 225 16.63 -4.64 -2.92
N SER A 226 15.39 -5.11 -2.89
CA SER A 226 14.48 -4.89 -1.75
C SER A 226 14.82 -5.70 -0.51
N TRP A 227 15.71 -6.69 -0.60
CA TRP A 227 16.02 -7.60 0.52
C TRP A 227 17.20 -7.11 1.36
N GLY A 228 18.29 -6.66 0.70
CA GLY A 228 19.47 -6.06 1.31
C GLY A 228 19.43 -4.54 1.37
N GLY A 229 18.51 -3.92 0.61
CA GLY A 229 18.30 -2.48 0.61
C GLY A 229 19.36 -1.69 -0.14
N GLN A 230 20.30 -2.33 -0.86
CA GLN A 230 21.41 -1.69 -1.56
C GLN A 230 21.18 -1.52 -3.07
N GLY A 231 19.93 -1.64 -3.50
CA GLY A 231 19.55 -1.61 -4.90
C GLY A 231 19.56 -0.21 -5.52
N SER A 232 19.09 -0.20 -6.77
CA SER A 232 18.81 0.99 -7.55
C SER A 232 17.46 0.82 -8.23
N PHE A 233 16.87 1.93 -8.70
CA PHE A 233 15.65 1.84 -9.47
C PHE A 233 15.90 1.33 -10.89
N ASP A 234 15.00 0.49 -11.39
CA ASP A 234 14.94 0.13 -12.81
C ASP A 234 14.84 1.42 -13.65
N PRO A 235 15.55 1.54 -14.78
CA PRO A 235 15.51 2.73 -15.64
C PRO A 235 14.12 3.14 -16.14
N ARG A 236 13.15 2.23 -16.12
CA ARG A 236 11.76 2.46 -16.53
C ARG A 236 10.85 2.83 -15.38
N SER A 237 11.38 2.91 -14.16
CA SER A 237 10.63 3.39 -12.99
C SER A 237 10.06 4.78 -13.25
N GLY A 238 8.85 5.02 -12.76
CA GLY A 238 8.05 6.21 -13.07
C GLY A 238 7.17 6.08 -14.32
N SER A 239 7.18 4.92 -14.99
CA SER A 239 6.26 4.64 -16.08
C SER A 239 4.81 4.71 -15.61
N ILE A 240 3.94 5.28 -16.44
CA ILE A 240 2.50 5.24 -16.22
C ILE A 240 2.03 3.83 -16.53
N VAL A 241 1.40 3.20 -15.54
CA VAL A 241 0.78 1.88 -15.69
C VAL A 241 -0.73 1.94 -15.75
N ASP A 242 -1.36 3.08 -15.48
CA ASP A 242 -2.78 3.31 -15.70
C ASP A 242 -3.05 4.81 -15.57
N ASP A 243 -3.91 5.39 -16.41
CA ASP A 243 -4.06 6.84 -16.55
C ASP A 243 -5.25 7.45 -15.78
N GLY A 244 -6.02 6.66 -15.03
CA GLY A 244 -7.12 7.22 -14.25
C GLY A 244 -7.86 6.30 -13.29
N GLY A 245 -8.61 6.90 -12.36
CA GLY A 245 -9.51 6.20 -11.43
C GLY A 245 -8.87 5.76 -10.12
N TRP A 246 -7.55 5.83 -9.99
CA TRP A 246 -6.84 5.45 -8.75
C TRP A 246 -7.03 6.43 -7.60
N GLN A 247 -7.51 7.64 -7.87
CA GLN A 247 -7.93 8.63 -6.88
C GLN A 247 -9.23 8.26 -6.14
N LEU A 248 -9.89 7.18 -6.56
CA LEU A 248 -11.09 6.64 -5.90
C LEU A 248 -10.73 5.63 -4.79
N ALA A 249 -9.49 5.15 -4.77
CA ALA A 249 -9.05 4.11 -3.85
C ALA A 249 -8.89 4.66 -2.42
N THR A 250 -9.79 4.27 -1.54
CA THR A 250 -9.67 4.50 -0.08
C THR A 250 -8.75 3.49 0.60
N SER A 251 -8.45 2.37 -0.08
CA SER A 251 -7.45 1.39 0.33
C SER A 251 -6.85 0.75 -0.92
N ILE A 252 -5.57 0.40 -0.85
CA ILE A 252 -4.82 -0.24 -1.94
C ILE A 252 -3.86 -1.30 -1.40
N ARG A 253 -3.65 -2.39 -2.13
CA ARG A 253 -2.60 -3.37 -1.82
C ARG A 253 -2.11 -4.11 -3.06
N ALA A 254 -0.80 -4.26 -3.18
CA ALA A 254 -0.13 -5.07 -4.19
C ALA A 254 0.25 -6.45 -3.63
N ILE A 255 0.24 -7.45 -4.50
CA ILE A 255 0.37 -8.87 -4.16
C ILE A 255 1.12 -9.56 -5.29
N ALA A 256 2.10 -10.39 -4.96
CA ALA A 256 2.77 -11.22 -5.96
C ALA A 256 1.90 -12.46 -6.23
N THR A 257 1.41 -12.57 -7.46
CA THR A 257 0.58 -13.67 -7.95
C THR A 257 1.20 -14.16 -9.27
N MET A 258 2.33 -14.88 -9.19
CA MET A 258 3.17 -15.19 -10.36
C MET A 258 2.34 -15.74 -11.54
N PRO A 259 2.57 -15.26 -12.78
CA PRO A 259 3.59 -14.30 -13.22
C PRO A 259 3.18 -12.82 -13.09
N TRP A 260 2.12 -12.51 -12.33
CA TRP A 260 1.55 -11.17 -12.20
C TRP A 260 1.81 -10.57 -10.82
N ILE A 261 1.65 -9.26 -10.74
CA ILE A 261 1.34 -8.54 -9.53
C ILE A 261 -0.14 -8.18 -9.60
N THR A 262 -0.90 -8.65 -8.62
CA THR A 262 -2.30 -8.23 -8.44
C THR A 262 -2.35 -7.04 -7.51
N ILE A 263 -3.01 -5.96 -7.94
CA ILE A 263 -3.29 -4.79 -7.10
C ILE A 263 -4.78 -4.78 -6.80
N ARG A 264 -5.16 -4.74 -5.52
CA ARG A 264 -6.56 -4.56 -5.10
C ARG A 264 -6.79 -3.17 -4.56
N THR A 265 -7.97 -2.63 -4.85
CA THR A 265 -8.43 -1.35 -4.29
C THR A 265 -9.84 -1.46 -3.75
N ILE A 266 -10.15 -0.65 -2.74
CA ILE A 266 -11.51 -0.45 -2.26
C ILE A 266 -11.85 1.03 -2.38
N ASP A 267 -13.00 1.34 -3.00
CA ASP A 267 -13.51 2.71 -3.05
C ASP A 267 -14.46 3.05 -1.90
N ALA A 268 -14.84 4.32 -1.79
CA ALA A 268 -15.75 4.80 -0.75
C ALA A 268 -17.14 4.11 -0.78
N GLY A 269 -17.53 3.57 -1.93
CA GLY A 269 -18.74 2.74 -2.09
C GLY A 269 -18.58 1.32 -1.57
N SER A 270 -17.42 0.98 -0.98
CA SER A 270 -17.03 -0.37 -0.59
C SER A 270 -16.90 -1.32 -1.79
N THR A 271 -16.70 -0.81 -3.00
CA THR A 271 -16.51 -1.67 -4.17
C THR A 271 -15.09 -2.19 -4.20
N LEU A 272 -14.92 -3.51 -4.30
CA LEU A 272 -13.60 -4.12 -4.46
C LEU A 272 -13.23 -4.19 -5.96
N ARG A 273 -12.09 -3.62 -6.33
CA ARG A 273 -11.52 -3.75 -7.69
C ARG A 273 -10.17 -4.43 -7.61
N TRP A 274 -9.80 -5.14 -8.65
CA TRP A 274 -8.47 -5.73 -8.78
C TRP A 274 -7.89 -5.49 -10.17
N PHE A 275 -6.57 -5.38 -10.25
CA PHE A 275 -5.80 -5.08 -11.45
C PHE A 275 -4.60 -6.03 -11.49
N ARG A 276 -4.07 -6.31 -12.69
CA ARG A 276 -2.88 -7.12 -12.91
C ARG A 276 -1.82 -6.33 -13.67
N HIS A 277 -0.59 -6.42 -13.20
CA HIS A 277 0.62 -5.93 -13.87
C HIS A 277 1.60 -7.10 -13.99
N TYR A 278 2.35 -7.23 -15.09
CA TYR A 278 3.22 -8.39 -15.33
C TYR A 278 4.54 -8.25 -14.55
N PHE A 279 5.03 -9.34 -13.92
CA PHE A 279 6.13 -9.31 -12.95
C PHE A 279 7.52 -9.15 -13.60
N ASN A 280 7.67 -9.51 -14.87
CA ASN A 280 8.95 -9.61 -15.60
C ASN A 280 9.00 -8.75 -16.86
N ASP A 281 8.34 -7.60 -16.87
CA ASP A 281 8.56 -6.66 -17.96
C ASP A 281 10.03 -6.23 -17.93
N GLU A 282 10.86 -6.85 -18.76
CA GLU A 282 12.14 -6.36 -19.30
C GLU A 282 11.91 -5.32 -20.43
N GLY A 283 10.65 -5.05 -20.78
CA GLY A 283 10.27 -3.97 -21.68
C GLY A 283 8.75 -3.85 -21.78
N GLY A 284 8.19 -2.90 -21.01
CA GLY A 284 6.82 -2.38 -21.03
C GLY A 284 5.86 -2.93 -22.09
N VAL A 285 5.12 -3.98 -21.71
CA VAL A 285 3.82 -4.26 -22.34
C VAL A 285 2.79 -4.27 -21.23
N TRP A 286 2.22 -3.08 -21.02
CA TRP A 286 1.00 -2.95 -20.24
C TRP A 286 -0.13 -3.72 -20.92
N HIS A 287 -0.88 -4.49 -20.13
CA HIS A 287 -2.16 -5.05 -20.55
C HIS A 287 -3.28 -4.17 -19.99
N PRO A 288 -3.83 -3.24 -20.81
CA PRO A 288 -5.03 -2.53 -20.47
C PRO A 288 -6.12 -3.51 -20.05
N ASN A 289 -6.87 -3.17 -19.01
CA ASN A 289 -8.21 -3.73 -18.75
C ASN A 289 -8.30 -5.04 -17.95
N SER A 290 -7.37 -5.31 -17.04
CA SER A 290 -7.62 -6.38 -16.04
C SER A 290 -8.57 -5.96 -14.91
N ALA A 291 -9.10 -4.72 -14.90
CA ALA A 291 -9.99 -4.24 -13.86
C ALA A 291 -11.36 -4.94 -13.88
N THR A 292 -11.60 -5.91 -13.00
CA THR A 292 -12.96 -6.42 -12.75
C THR A 292 -13.46 -5.96 -11.39
N VAL A 293 -14.72 -5.54 -11.36
CA VAL A 293 -15.44 -5.17 -10.15
C VAL A 293 -15.94 -6.43 -9.47
N ALA A 294 -15.48 -6.65 -8.24
CA ALA A 294 -16.14 -7.54 -7.31
C ALA A 294 -17.16 -6.71 -6.49
N GLY A 295 -18.27 -7.34 -6.11
CA GLY A 295 -19.34 -6.70 -5.34
C GLY A 295 -18.89 -6.06 -4.01
N PRO A 296 -19.84 -5.58 -3.20
CA PRO A 296 -19.51 -4.80 -2.02
C PRO A 296 -18.65 -5.60 -1.02
N TRP A 297 -17.62 -4.94 -0.51
CA TRP A 297 -16.77 -5.41 0.57
C TRP A 297 -17.57 -5.53 1.88
N PRO A 298 -17.44 -6.65 2.62
CA PRO A 298 -18.11 -6.81 3.92
C PRO A 298 -17.59 -5.79 4.93
N ARG A 299 -18.49 -4.96 5.47
CA ARG A 299 -18.15 -3.98 6.50
C ARG A 299 -18.01 -4.61 7.88
#